data_AF-A0A9E0WIL6-F1
#
_entry.id   AF-A0A9E0WIL6-F1
#
_cell.length_a   1.000
_cell.length_b   1.000
_cell.length_c   1.000
_cell.angle_alpha   90.00
_cell.angle_beta   90.00
_cell.angle_gamma   90.00
#
_symmetry.space_group_name_H-M   'P 1'
#
loop_
_entity.id
_entity.type
_entity.pdbx_description
1 polymer ?
#
loop_
_entity_poly.entity_id
_entity_poly.type
_entity_poly.pdbx_seq_one_letter_code
_entity_poly.pdbx_strand_id
1 'polypeptide(L)'
;MRLRLASTLATGALIAACAQEPAPAPQLALSWEQLLPMVEAFGYEQGIDNFCGGTVTSLDDFLTELSAQPIDMDLLQQAETRATEIRTEFAKADPVEDAEAICTVEMFLGSERRADEQREIWRALGDLYNE
;
A
#
# COMPACT_ATOMS: atom_id res chain seq x y z
N MET A 1 65.94 21.83 -43.66
CA MET A 1 65.11 21.09 -42.68
C MET A 1 64.34 22.14 -41.87
N ARG A 2 63.02 22.31 -42.13
CA ARG A 2 62.18 23.35 -41.51
C ARG A 2 61.39 22.71 -40.37
N LEU A 3 61.62 23.12 -39.12
CA LEU A 3 60.78 22.73 -37.98
C LEU A 3 59.39 23.40 -38.11
N ARG A 4 58.34 22.59 -38.06
CA ARG A 4 56.95 23.04 -37.87
C ARG A 4 56.64 23.00 -36.37
N LEU A 5 56.34 24.14 -35.76
CA LEU A 5 55.63 24.18 -34.48
C LEU A 5 54.12 24.14 -34.78
N ALA A 6 53.45 23.09 -34.33
CA ALA A 6 52.01 22.98 -34.32
C ALA A 6 51.48 23.55 -33.00
N SER A 7 50.71 24.63 -33.09
CA SER A 7 49.92 25.17 -31.99
C SER A 7 48.71 24.27 -31.75
N THR A 8 48.71 23.51 -30.66
CA THR A 8 47.51 22.84 -30.15
C THR A 8 46.68 23.86 -29.38
N LEU A 9 45.66 24.41 -30.06
CA LEU A 9 44.59 25.17 -29.42
C LEU A 9 43.64 24.21 -28.70
N ALA A 10 43.30 24.62 -27.49
CA ALA A 10 42.47 23.91 -26.54
C ALA A 10 40.98 23.93 -26.91
N THR A 11 40.26 23.10 -26.16
CA THR A 11 38.87 23.29 -25.69
C THR A 11 37.76 22.98 -26.69
N GLY A 12 36.99 21.94 -26.34
CA GLY A 12 35.72 21.63 -26.98
C GLY A 12 35.22 20.22 -26.69
N ALA A 13 35.55 19.62 -25.54
CA ALA A 13 34.81 18.45 -25.09
C ALA A 13 33.41 18.92 -24.71
N LEU A 14 32.46 18.73 -25.62
CA LEU A 14 31.03 18.81 -25.36
C LEU A 14 30.72 17.81 -24.24
N ILE A 15 30.68 18.30 -23.00
CA ILE A 15 30.06 17.56 -21.91
C ILE A 15 28.57 17.60 -22.22
N ALA A 16 28.07 16.53 -22.83
CA ALA A 16 26.66 16.21 -22.81
C ALA A 16 26.28 16.09 -21.33
N ALA A 17 25.70 17.15 -20.78
CA ALA A 17 25.00 17.09 -19.52
C ALA A 17 23.82 16.14 -19.74
N CYS A 18 24.02 14.85 -19.49
CA CYS A 18 22.91 13.98 -19.19
C CYS A 18 22.22 14.64 -18.00
N ALA A 19 21.04 15.22 -18.24
CA ALA A 19 20.07 15.39 -17.18
C ALA A 19 19.91 13.98 -16.60
N GLN A 20 20.54 13.73 -15.45
CA GLN A 20 20.24 12.54 -14.67
C GLN A 20 18.75 12.65 -14.40
N GLU A 21 17.97 11.76 -15.01
CA GLU A 21 16.62 11.50 -14.53
C GLU A 21 16.74 11.34 -13.01
N PRO A 22 15.90 12.04 -12.22
CA PRO A 22 15.92 11.85 -10.79
C PRO A 22 15.81 10.35 -10.52
N ALA A 23 16.73 9.83 -9.71
CA ALA A 23 16.64 8.44 -9.28
C ALA A 23 15.20 8.20 -8.78
N PRO A 24 14.56 7.09 -9.18
CA PRO A 24 13.21 6.81 -8.72
C PRO A 24 13.19 6.92 -7.20
N ALA A 25 12.17 7.59 -6.67
CA ALA A 25 11.98 7.66 -5.23
C ALA A 25 12.03 6.23 -4.65
N PRO A 26 12.64 6.03 -3.48
CA PRO A 26 12.71 4.71 -2.88
C PRO A 26 11.30 4.14 -2.79
N GLN A 27 11.05 3.03 -3.46
CA GLN A 27 9.77 2.36 -3.38
C GLN A 27 9.63 1.70 -2.01
N LEU A 28 8.42 1.74 -1.47
CA LEU A 28 8.05 1.03 -0.27
C LEU A 28 8.22 -0.47 -0.53
N ALA A 29 9.25 -1.08 0.06
CA ALA A 29 9.62 -2.48 -0.19
C ALA A 29 8.73 -3.45 0.61
N LEU A 30 7.43 -3.42 0.33
CA LEU A 30 6.43 -4.32 0.89
C LEU A 30 6.30 -5.60 0.06
N SER A 31 6.10 -6.73 0.72
CA SER A 31 5.66 -7.96 0.08
C SER A 31 4.15 -8.19 0.26
N TRP A 32 3.57 -9.02 -0.61
CA TRP A 32 2.19 -9.45 -0.44
C TRP A 32 1.94 -10.18 0.90
N GLU A 33 2.93 -10.92 1.40
CA GLU A 33 2.81 -11.61 2.70
C GLU A 33 2.68 -10.65 3.88
N GLN A 34 3.26 -9.45 3.77
CA GLN A 34 3.12 -8.39 4.79
C GLN A 34 1.80 -7.63 4.61
N LEU A 35 1.36 -7.45 3.36
CA LEU A 35 0.21 -6.61 3.03
C LEU A 35 -1.13 -7.33 3.21
N LEU A 36 -1.20 -8.62 2.86
CA LEU A 36 -2.43 -9.41 2.91
C LEU A 36 -3.08 -9.40 4.31
N PRO A 37 -2.35 -9.64 5.42
CA PRO A 37 -2.94 -9.60 6.76
C PRO A 37 -3.60 -8.27 7.10
N MET A 38 -3.05 -7.14 6.62
CA MET A 38 -3.61 -5.81 6.83
C MET A 38 -4.93 -5.64 6.04
N VAL A 39 -4.90 -5.98 4.75
CA VAL A 39 -6.10 -5.93 3.89
C VAL A 39 -7.22 -6.78 4.47
N GLU A 40 -6.91 -7.98 4.95
CA GLU A 40 -7.91 -8.87 5.55
C GLU A 40 -8.40 -8.36 6.90
N ALA A 41 -7.52 -7.93 7.80
CA ALA A 41 -7.93 -7.45 9.12
C ALA A 41 -8.84 -6.22 9.01
N PHE A 42 -8.45 -5.22 8.22
CA PHE A 42 -9.26 -4.03 7.99
C PHE A 42 -10.53 -4.35 7.22
N GLY A 43 -10.44 -5.21 6.20
CA GLY A 43 -11.60 -5.63 5.42
C GLY A 43 -12.66 -6.35 6.24
N TYR A 44 -12.25 -7.26 7.13
CA TYR A 44 -13.18 -7.99 7.98
C TYR A 44 -13.74 -7.12 9.11
N GLU A 45 -12.94 -6.22 9.71
CA GLU A 45 -13.45 -5.24 10.69
C GLU A 45 -14.52 -4.33 10.07
N GLN A 46 -14.19 -3.66 8.95
CA GLN A 46 -15.13 -2.81 8.23
C GLN A 46 -16.35 -3.60 7.74
N GLY A 47 -16.15 -4.81 7.22
CA GLY A 47 -17.20 -5.66 6.68
C GLY A 47 -18.21 -6.11 7.74
N ILE A 48 -17.72 -6.60 8.90
CA ILE A 48 -18.57 -6.99 10.03
C ILE A 48 -19.35 -5.78 10.53
N ASP A 49 -18.67 -4.65 10.76
CA ASP A 49 -19.31 -3.45 11.30
C ASP A 49 -20.41 -2.93 10.37
N ASN A 50 -20.11 -2.76 9.08
CA ASN A 50 -21.09 -2.25 8.11
C ASN A 50 -22.24 -3.23 7.87
N PHE A 51 -21.97 -4.54 7.85
CA PHE A 51 -23.04 -5.56 7.75
C PHE A 51 -24.02 -5.47 8.92
N CYS A 52 -23.52 -5.15 10.11
CA CYS A 52 -24.30 -4.98 11.33
C CYS A 52 -24.82 -3.55 11.55
N GLY A 53 -24.72 -2.67 10.55
CA GLY A 53 -25.28 -1.32 10.57
C GLY A 53 -24.37 -0.22 11.13
N GLY A 54 -23.08 -0.52 11.32
CA GLY A 54 -22.06 0.46 11.67
C GLY A 54 -21.57 1.30 10.48
N THR A 55 -20.45 1.99 10.69
CA THR A 55 -19.89 2.97 9.73
C THR A 55 -18.36 2.98 9.69
N VAL A 56 -17.70 1.91 10.15
CA VAL A 56 -16.23 1.81 10.11
C VAL A 56 -15.73 1.83 8.66
N THR A 57 -14.60 2.50 8.43
CA THR A 57 -13.98 2.74 7.11
C THR A 57 -12.54 2.23 7.02
N SER A 58 -12.13 1.31 7.91
CA SER A 58 -10.72 0.94 8.08
C SER A 58 -10.03 0.41 6.82
N LEU A 59 -10.73 -0.36 5.97
CA LEU A 59 -10.18 -0.84 4.71
C LEU A 59 -10.05 0.29 3.69
N ASP A 60 -11.05 1.18 3.61
CA ASP A 60 -11.04 2.31 2.68
C ASP A 60 -9.95 3.34 3.04
N ASP A 61 -9.81 3.63 4.33
CA ASP A 61 -8.76 4.50 4.87
C ASP A 61 -7.38 3.90 4.59
N PHE A 62 -7.21 2.60 4.88
CA PHE A 62 -5.95 1.90 4.61
C PHE A 62 -5.56 1.90 3.13
N LEU A 63 -6.48 1.58 2.22
CA LEU A 63 -6.18 1.59 0.78
C LEU A 63 -5.85 2.99 0.29
N THR A 64 -6.52 4.01 0.83
CA THR A 64 -6.21 5.42 0.53
C THR A 64 -4.78 5.75 0.95
N GLU A 65 -4.40 5.43 2.18
CA GLU A 65 -3.03 5.62 2.68
C GLU A 65 -2.00 4.84 1.86
N LEU A 66 -2.28 3.58 1.53
CA LEU A 66 -1.42 2.70 0.75
C LEU A 66 -1.18 3.26 -0.66
N SER A 67 -2.23 3.75 -1.33
CA SER A 67 -2.14 4.33 -2.68
C SER A 67 -1.35 5.64 -2.74
N ALA A 68 -1.20 6.32 -1.59
CA ALA A 68 -0.39 7.51 -1.47
C ALA A 68 1.10 7.20 -1.27
N GLN A 69 1.46 5.94 -1.00
CA GLN A 69 2.85 5.51 -0.86
C GLN A 69 3.47 5.20 -2.23
N PRO A 70 4.80 5.34 -2.39
CA PRO A 70 5.52 4.87 -3.57
C PRO A 70 5.62 3.34 -3.56
N ILE A 71 4.50 2.62 -3.65
CA ILE A 71 4.42 1.16 -3.66
C ILE A 71 4.43 0.61 -5.10
N ASP A 72 4.78 -0.67 -5.24
CA ASP A 72 4.61 -1.41 -6.48
C ASP A 72 3.13 -1.45 -6.92
N MET A 73 2.87 -1.15 -8.19
CA MET A 73 1.52 -1.04 -8.74
C MET A 73 0.79 -2.38 -8.82
N ASP A 74 1.50 -3.48 -9.09
CA ASP A 74 0.90 -4.81 -9.13
C ASP A 74 0.47 -5.22 -7.71
N LEU A 75 1.28 -4.86 -6.71
CA LEU A 75 0.96 -5.09 -5.31
C LEU A 75 -0.26 -4.28 -4.83
N LEU A 76 -0.35 -3.01 -5.22
CA LEU A 76 -1.55 -2.19 -4.94
C LEU A 76 -2.79 -2.80 -5.59
N GLN A 77 -2.71 -3.20 -6.86
CA GLN A 77 -3.82 -3.82 -7.58
C GLN A 77 -4.26 -5.14 -6.93
N GLN A 78 -3.31 -5.91 -6.41
CA GLN A 78 -3.58 -7.14 -5.67
C GLN A 78 -4.34 -6.86 -4.36
N ALA A 79 -3.95 -5.82 -3.62
CA ALA A 79 -4.65 -5.39 -2.41
C ALA A 79 -6.09 -4.92 -2.70
N GLU A 80 -6.28 -4.12 -3.75
CA GLU A 80 -7.62 -3.67 -4.19
C GLU A 80 -8.51 -4.84 -4.63
N THR A 81 -7.92 -5.85 -5.28
CA THR A 81 -8.63 -7.05 -5.69
C THR A 81 -9.13 -7.82 -4.47
N ARG A 82 -8.26 -8.08 -3.49
CA ARG A 82 -8.66 -8.77 -2.26
C ARG A 82 -9.68 -7.97 -1.46
N ALA A 83 -9.50 -6.66 -1.38
CA ALA A 83 -10.48 -5.75 -0.77
C ALA A 83 -11.87 -5.87 -1.41
N THR A 84 -11.93 -5.97 -2.73
CA THR A 84 -13.19 -6.17 -3.48
C THR A 84 -13.81 -7.53 -3.20
N GLU A 85 -13.00 -8.59 -3.09
CA GLU A 85 -13.49 -9.93 -2.72
C GLU A 85 -14.12 -9.91 -1.33
N ILE A 86 -13.47 -9.32 -0.33
CA ILE A 86 -14.01 -9.22 1.04
C ILE A 86 -15.32 -8.43 1.05
N ARG A 87 -15.37 -7.26 0.38
CA ARG A 87 -16.63 -6.51 0.26
C ARG A 87 -17.74 -7.34 -0.40
N THR A 88 -17.37 -8.17 -1.37
CA THR A 88 -18.30 -9.08 -2.04
C THR A 88 -18.77 -10.23 -1.12
N GLU A 89 -17.92 -10.72 -0.22
CA GLU A 89 -18.29 -11.72 0.80
C GLU A 89 -19.44 -11.16 1.67
N PHE A 90 -19.29 -9.94 2.20
CA PHE A 90 -20.34 -9.30 3.01
C PHE A 90 -21.57 -8.86 2.21
N ALA A 91 -21.40 -8.43 0.96
CA ALA A 91 -22.53 -8.07 0.10
C ALA A 91 -23.40 -9.26 -0.30
N LYS A 92 -22.85 -10.49 -0.25
CA LYS A 92 -23.58 -11.74 -0.52
C LYS A 92 -24.22 -12.35 0.73
N ALA A 93 -23.80 -11.93 1.93
CA ALA A 93 -24.38 -12.41 3.17
C ALA A 93 -25.84 -11.97 3.30
N ASP A 94 -26.69 -12.86 3.80
CA ASP A 94 -28.09 -12.57 4.06
C ASP A 94 -28.23 -11.83 5.40
N PRO A 95 -28.77 -10.59 5.42
CA PRO A 95 -28.84 -9.78 6.64
C PRO A 95 -29.81 -10.34 7.70
N VAL A 96 -30.62 -11.35 7.38
CA VAL A 96 -31.51 -12.02 8.32
C VAL A 96 -30.90 -13.34 8.76
N GLU A 97 -30.42 -14.17 7.83
CA GLU A 97 -29.91 -15.50 8.16
C GLU A 97 -28.49 -15.46 8.76
N ASP A 98 -27.61 -14.59 8.25
CA ASP A 98 -26.20 -14.56 8.65
C ASP A 98 -25.94 -13.61 9.83
N ALA A 99 -26.89 -12.73 10.18
CA ALA A 99 -26.73 -11.76 11.27
C ALA A 99 -26.49 -12.42 12.63
N GLU A 100 -27.12 -13.57 12.92
CA GLU A 100 -26.91 -14.27 14.20
C GLU A 100 -25.47 -14.80 14.35
N ALA A 101 -24.80 -15.09 13.23
CA ALA A 101 -23.41 -15.56 13.23
C ALA A 101 -22.39 -14.42 13.15
N ILE A 102 -22.68 -13.39 12.33
CA ILE A 102 -21.76 -12.29 12.05
C ILE A 102 -21.82 -11.20 13.12
N CYS A 103 -23.02 -10.80 13.56
CA CYS A 103 -23.23 -9.67 14.47
C CYS A 103 -23.13 -10.07 15.94
N THR A 104 -22.07 -10.81 16.28
CA THR A 104 -21.80 -11.23 17.66
C THR A 104 -20.68 -10.40 18.28
N VAL A 105 -20.76 -10.20 19.61
CA VAL A 105 -19.71 -9.48 20.36
C VAL A 105 -18.33 -10.08 20.14
N GLU A 106 -18.24 -11.41 20.03
CA GLU A 106 -16.97 -12.11 19.75
C GLU A 106 -16.41 -11.76 18.37
N MET A 107 -17.26 -11.69 17.35
CA MET A 107 -16.84 -11.33 16.00
C MET A 107 -16.35 -9.88 15.95
N PHE A 108 -17.04 -8.95 16.60
CA PHE A 108 -16.62 -7.54 16.70
C PHE A 108 -15.28 -7.39 17.42
N LEU A 109 -15.17 -7.89 18.66
CA LEU A 109 -13.93 -7.76 19.43
C LEU A 109 -12.76 -8.52 18.77
N GLY A 110 -13.06 -9.63 18.10
CA GLY A 110 -12.09 -10.41 17.36
C GLY A 110 -11.58 -9.69 16.11
N SER A 111 -12.44 -9.00 15.37
CA SER A 111 -12.05 -8.23 14.18
C SER A 111 -11.34 -6.94 14.55
N GLU A 112 -11.85 -6.18 15.52
CA GLU A 112 -11.26 -4.93 16.01
C GLU A 112 -9.83 -5.17 16.51
N ARG A 113 -9.63 -6.18 17.37
CA ARG A 113 -8.28 -6.51 17.86
C ARG A 113 -7.30 -6.86 16.74
N ARG A 114 -7.73 -7.65 15.75
CA ARG A 114 -6.87 -7.99 14.61
C ARG A 114 -6.54 -6.75 13.78
N ALA A 115 -7.51 -5.87 13.57
CA ALA A 115 -7.28 -4.60 12.89
C ALA A 115 -6.29 -3.74 13.68
N ASP A 116 -6.44 -3.61 15.00
CA ASP A 116 -5.50 -2.85 15.84
C ASP A 116 -4.07 -3.37 15.74
N GLU A 117 -3.86 -4.69 15.81
CA GLU A 117 -2.54 -5.31 15.61
C GLU A 117 -1.95 -4.92 14.24
N GLN A 118 -2.75 -4.94 13.18
CA GLN A 118 -2.30 -4.55 11.84
C GLN A 118 -2.08 -3.04 11.69
N ARG A 119 -2.84 -2.19 12.39
CA ARG A 119 -2.58 -0.73 12.45
C ARG A 119 -1.21 -0.44 13.05
N GLU A 120 -0.85 -1.15 14.12
CA GLU A 120 0.46 -1.01 14.76
C GLU A 120 1.59 -1.43 13.82
N ILE A 121 1.44 -2.55 13.12
CA ILE A 121 2.42 -3.01 12.13
C ILE A 121 2.53 -2.00 10.98
N TRP A 122 1.41 -1.50 10.45
CA TRP A 122 1.40 -0.51 9.38
C TRP A 122 2.14 0.78 9.77
N ARG A 123 1.88 1.30 10.98
CA ARG A 123 2.60 2.47 11.51
C ARG A 123 4.10 2.19 11.66
N ALA A 124 4.46 1.04 12.22
CA ALA A 124 5.86 0.68 12.42
C ALA A 124 6.61 0.54 11.08
N LEU A 125 5.96 0.02 10.04
CA LEU A 125 6.52 0.02 8.69
C LEU A 125 6.67 1.45 8.17
N GLY A 126 5.64 2.29 8.31
CA GLY A 126 5.71 3.71 7.94
C GLY A 126 6.92 4.43 8.55
N ASP A 127 7.21 4.20 9.82
CA ASP A 127 8.38 4.78 10.49
C ASP A 127 9.71 4.28 9.87
N LEU A 128 9.83 2.99 9.57
CA LEU A 128 11.03 2.40 8.97
C LEU A 128 11.37 2.91 7.56
N TYR A 129 10.37 3.36 6.79
CA TYR A 129 10.57 3.82 5.42
C TYR A 129 10.63 5.36 5.28
N ASN A 130 10.31 6.10 6.34
CA ASN A 130 10.42 7.56 6.37
C ASN A 130 11.68 8.07 7.11
N GLU A 131 12.49 7.17 7.68
CA GLU A 131 13.83 7.43 8.22
C GLU A 131 14.94 7.34 7.16
#